data_AF-A0A1S1HNR1-F1
#
_entry.id   AF-A0A1S1HNR1-F1
#
_cell.length_a   1.000
_cell.length_b   1.000
_cell.length_c   1.000
_cell.angle_alpha   90.00
_cell.angle_beta   90.00
_cell.angle_gamma   90.00
#
_symmetry.space_group_name_H-M   'P 1'
#
loop_
_entity.id
_entity.type
_entity.pdbx_description
1 polymer ?
#
loop_
_entity_poly.entity_id
_entity_poly.type
_entity_poly.pdbx_seq_one_letter_code
_entity_poly.pdbx_strand_id
1 'polypeptide(L)'
;MSTAQYMQRLEDLPCGVVLYYHNQIKNSISTFCARGSDLSGQPLTVDTPLRIASNSKTFTAAAILRLVEMGKLSLDDAISQHIDPKFNQLLSENYNTHNITIRHLLNHSSGLFDHADEQYLKQVLAKPNYQWSRLEQVELYTRKQFPVIAPSETFIYSDTGYILLGDIIERLTGQSLGLAVRTLLNFNKIGLDSAYWECLEQPTTEAPRARQYLKEIEGTHIHASMDLYGGGGLITSSRQMALFLEALFNGKIFEQSETLEVMLSAGEHEGAQEYRLGIMVNIVNGMTLYSHLGFWGSVAYYSPSTKTSAAGFVDDKQSREALIEVIEAMLTHG
;
A
#
# COMPACT_ATOMS: atom_id res chain seq x y z
N MET A 1 -1.98 9.43 -27.44
CA MET A 1 -3.37 9.92 -27.60
C MET A 1 -3.45 11.32 -27.00
N SER A 2 -4.47 12.13 -27.31
CA SER A 2 -4.68 13.40 -26.59
C SER A 2 -5.24 13.15 -25.19
N THR A 3 -5.06 14.10 -24.25
CA THR A 3 -5.66 14.01 -22.90
C THR A 3 -7.17 13.74 -22.95
N ALA A 4 -7.87 14.32 -23.93
CA ALA A 4 -9.31 14.09 -24.13
C ALA A 4 -9.65 12.63 -24.46
N GLN A 5 -8.82 11.94 -25.26
CA GLN A 5 -9.02 10.54 -25.59
C GLN A 5 -8.80 9.62 -24.38
N TYR A 6 -7.83 9.94 -23.51
CA TYR A 6 -7.62 9.19 -22.26
C TYR A 6 -8.80 9.37 -21.29
N MET A 7 -9.31 10.59 -21.14
CA MET A 7 -10.47 10.84 -20.27
C MET A 7 -11.74 10.19 -20.80
N GLN A 8 -11.96 10.17 -22.12
CA GLN A 8 -13.08 9.44 -22.72
C GLN A 8 -13.02 7.95 -22.38
N ARG A 9 -11.83 7.34 -22.41
CA ARG A 9 -11.68 5.93 -22.04
C ARG A 9 -12.08 5.64 -20.59
N LEU A 10 -11.77 6.55 -19.66
CA LEU A 10 -12.23 6.44 -18.27
C LEU A 10 -13.75 6.66 -18.17
N GLU A 11 -14.28 7.62 -18.93
CA GLU A 11 -15.72 7.90 -19.01
C GLU A 11 -16.50 6.73 -19.62
N ASP A 12 -15.89 5.86 -20.40
CA ASP A 12 -16.57 4.69 -20.97
C ASP A 12 -16.62 3.48 -20.02
N LEU A 13 -15.92 3.53 -18.87
CA LEU A 13 -15.93 2.44 -17.88
C LEU A 13 -17.30 2.32 -17.21
N PRO A 14 -17.83 1.10 -17.01
CA PRO A 14 -19.13 0.87 -16.38
C PRO A 14 -19.11 1.01 -14.85
N CYS A 15 -18.04 1.54 -14.27
CA CYS A 15 -17.80 1.61 -12.83
C CYS A 15 -17.51 3.05 -12.39
N GLY A 16 -17.54 3.31 -11.08
CA GLY A 16 -17.01 4.52 -10.49
C GLY A 16 -15.51 4.66 -10.76
N VAL A 17 -15.07 5.86 -11.11
CA VAL A 17 -13.67 6.19 -11.40
C VAL A 17 -13.37 7.52 -10.72
N VAL A 18 -12.23 7.58 -10.03
CA VAL A 18 -11.67 8.82 -9.49
C VAL A 18 -10.18 8.85 -9.84
N LEU A 19 -9.71 9.99 -10.34
CA LEU A 19 -8.32 10.25 -10.66
C LEU A 19 -7.95 11.66 -10.22
N TYR A 20 -6.86 11.76 -9.47
CA TYR A 20 -6.16 12.99 -9.14
C TYR A 20 -4.77 12.95 -9.79
N TYR A 21 -4.42 13.99 -10.52
CA TYR A 21 -3.15 14.14 -11.21
C TYR A 21 -2.57 15.52 -10.92
N HIS A 22 -1.31 15.59 -10.53
CA HIS A 22 -0.64 16.85 -10.22
C HIS A 22 0.79 16.88 -10.75
N ASN A 23 1.07 17.84 -11.63
CA ASN A 23 2.40 18.11 -12.13
C ASN A 23 2.97 19.33 -11.41
N GLN A 24 4.00 19.11 -10.59
CA GLN A 24 4.56 20.14 -9.71
C GLN A 24 5.41 21.16 -10.49
N ILE A 25 6.02 20.77 -11.61
CA ILE A 25 6.84 21.67 -12.45
C ILE A 25 5.94 22.67 -13.19
N LYS A 26 4.82 22.19 -13.75
CA LYS A 26 3.85 22.99 -14.49
C LYS A 26 2.85 23.69 -13.57
N ASN A 27 2.84 23.37 -12.27
CA ASN A 27 1.87 23.82 -11.28
C ASN A 27 0.42 23.60 -11.75
N SER A 28 0.16 22.41 -12.30
CA SER A 28 -1.12 22.07 -12.92
C SER A 28 -1.74 20.85 -12.25
N ILE A 29 -3.02 20.96 -11.90
CA ILE A 29 -3.83 19.88 -11.35
C ILE A 29 -4.88 19.49 -12.39
N SER A 30 -5.10 18.19 -12.55
CA SER A 30 -6.20 17.63 -13.33
C SER A 30 -6.91 16.58 -12.49
N THR A 31 -8.23 16.62 -12.50
CA THR A 31 -9.07 15.68 -11.76
C THR A 31 -10.12 15.10 -12.69
N PHE A 32 -10.44 13.82 -12.50
CA PHE A 32 -11.49 13.15 -13.22
C PHE A 32 -12.30 12.30 -12.25
N CYS A 33 -13.62 12.46 -12.27
CA CYS A 33 -14.54 11.65 -11.48
C CYS A 33 -15.73 11.29 -12.37
N ALA A 34 -16.07 10.01 -12.45
CA ALA A 34 -17.22 9.55 -13.21
C ALA A 34 -17.86 8.36 -12.49
N ARG A 35 -19.21 8.34 -12.44
CA ARG A 35 -20.00 7.27 -11.81
C ARG A 35 -19.61 6.99 -10.35
N GLY A 36 -20.20 5.93 -9.80
CA GLY A 36 -19.98 5.50 -8.42
C GLY A 36 -20.64 6.42 -7.40
N SER A 37 -20.68 5.94 -6.16
CA SER A 37 -21.16 6.75 -5.05
C SER A 37 -20.49 6.33 -3.74
N ASP A 38 -20.46 7.25 -2.79
CA ASP A 38 -20.11 6.92 -1.42
C ASP A 38 -21.25 6.18 -0.70
N LEU A 39 -21.00 5.82 0.56
CA LEU A 39 -21.98 5.14 1.41
C LEU A 39 -23.28 5.95 1.62
N SER A 40 -23.24 7.27 1.47
CA SER A 40 -24.41 8.16 1.57
C SER A 40 -25.13 8.38 0.24
N GLY A 41 -24.61 7.81 -0.85
CA GLY A 41 -25.19 7.94 -2.19
C GLY A 41 -24.76 9.20 -2.93
N GLN A 42 -23.78 9.96 -2.42
CA GLN A 42 -23.25 11.12 -3.14
C GLN A 42 -22.22 10.69 -4.20
N PRO A 43 -22.11 11.43 -5.31
CA PRO A 43 -21.09 11.18 -6.33
C PRO A 43 -19.67 11.21 -5.75
N LEU A 44 -18.80 10.36 -6.29
CA LEU A 44 -17.40 10.29 -5.86
C LEU A 44 -16.63 11.57 -6.23
N THR A 45 -15.69 11.95 -5.36
CA THR A 45 -14.76 13.05 -5.56
C THR A 45 -13.32 12.58 -5.33
N VAL A 46 -12.33 13.40 -5.72
CA VAL A 46 -10.91 13.14 -5.40
C VAL A 46 -10.60 13.14 -3.91
N ASP A 47 -11.53 13.61 -3.08
CA ASP A 47 -11.45 13.67 -1.63
C ASP A 47 -12.30 12.59 -0.93
N THR A 48 -13.06 11.79 -1.69
CA THR A 48 -13.83 10.67 -1.13
C THR A 48 -12.88 9.60 -0.58
N PRO A 49 -12.98 9.24 0.72
CA PRO A 49 -12.13 8.21 1.31
C PRO A 49 -12.45 6.82 0.75
N LEU A 50 -11.46 5.93 0.69
CA LEU A 50 -11.63 4.53 0.32
C LEU A 50 -10.57 3.65 1.00
N ARG A 51 -10.79 2.33 1.04
CA ARG A 51 -9.71 1.40 1.36
C ARG A 51 -8.72 1.36 0.22
N ILE A 52 -7.47 1.71 0.49
CA ILE A 52 -6.43 1.72 -0.55
C ILE A 52 -5.69 0.39 -0.66
N ALA A 53 -6.03 -0.59 0.18
CA ALA A 53 -5.37 -1.90 0.26
C ALA A 53 -3.85 -1.74 0.25
N SER A 54 -3.14 -2.47 -0.62
CA SER A 54 -1.69 -2.56 -0.60
C SER A 54 -0.91 -1.28 -0.92
N ASN A 55 -1.56 -0.20 -1.37
CA ASN A 55 -0.92 1.12 -1.32
C ASN A 55 -0.49 1.52 0.11
N SER A 56 -1.10 0.92 1.15
CA SER A 56 -0.70 1.08 2.56
C SER A 56 0.74 0.62 2.83
N LYS A 57 1.28 -0.30 2.03
CA LYS A 57 2.64 -0.82 2.20
C LYS A 57 3.71 0.26 2.11
N THR A 58 3.54 1.23 1.21
CA THR A 58 4.48 2.33 1.07
C THR A 58 4.50 3.22 2.33
N PHE A 59 3.36 3.36 3.01
CA PHE A 59 3.29 4.05 4.31
C PHE A 59 3.97 3.23 5.42
N THR A 60 3.67 1.94 5.52
CA THR A 60 4.31 1.03 6.48
C THR A 60 5.83 1.01 6.31
N ALA A 61 6.30 0.92 5.05
CA ALA A 61 7.72 0.92 4.73
C ALA A 61 8.40 2.24 5.10
N ALA A 62 7.78 3.38 4.77
CA ALA A 62 8.28 4.69 5.20
C ALA A 62 8.34 4.79 6.72
N ALA A 63 7.35 4.29 7.46
CA ALA A 63 7.34 4.32 8.92
C ALA A 63 8.46 3.46 9.53
N ILE A 64 8.74 2.28 8.97
CA ILE A 64 9.90 1.46 9.37
C ILE A 64 11.20 2.21 9.12
N LEU A 65 11.35 2.85 7.95
CA LEU A 65 12.56 3.62 7.63
C LEU A 65 12.73 4.85 8.52
N ARG A 66 11.66 5.50 8.98
CA ARG A 66 11.72 6.52 10.02
C ARG A 66 12.26 5.96 11.34
N LEU A 67 11.84 4.76 11.73
CA LEU A 67 12.37 4.10 12.93
C LEU A 67 13.86 3.75 12.77
N VAL A 68 14.30 3.40 11.55
CA VAL A 68 15.73 3.22 11.23
C VAL A 68 16.51 4.53 11.37
N GLU A 69 16.03 5.63 10.81
CA GLU A 69 16.64 6.96 10.97
C GLU A 69 16.74 7.41 12.43
N MET A 70 15.75 7.02 13.24
CA MET A 70 15.71 7.28 14.68
C MET A 70 16.62 6.33 15.50
N GLY A 71 17.32 5.40 14.85
CA GLY A 71 18.20 4.42 15.49
C GLY A 71 17.46 3.39 16.35
N LYS A 72 16.16 3.17 16.09
CA LYS A 72 15.33 2.21 16.86
C LYS A 72 15.48 0.77 16.39
N LEU A 73 15.86 0.57 15.13
CA LEU A 73 16.15 -0.72 14.52
C LEU A 73 17.12 -0.53 13.34
N SER A 74 17.76 -1.61 12.90
CA SER A 74 18.50 -1.68 11.64
C SER A 74 17.74 -2.48 10.59
N LEU A 75 17.93 -2.14 9.31
CA LEU A 75 17.41 -2.92 8.20
C LEU A 75 17.94 -4.36 8.19
N ASP A 76 19.13 -4.58 8.73
CA ASP A 76 19.80 -5.89 8.73
C ASP A 76 19.59 -6.65 10.05
N ASP A 77 18.79 -6.09 10.98
CA ASP A 77 18.38 -6.82 12.17
C ASP A 77 17.52 -8.02 11.78
N ALA A 78 17.74 -9.15 12.46
CA ALA A 78 16.89 -10.31 12.33
C ALA A 78 15.49 -10.01 12.87
N ILE A 79 14.45 -10.47 12.18
CA ILE A 79 13.06 -10.24 12.59
C ILE A 79 12.76 -10.80 13.98
N SER A 80 13.45 -11.88 14.38
CA SER A 80 13.27 -12.53 15.69
C SER A 80 13.59 -11.63 16.88
N GLN A 81 14.34 -10.54 16.67
CA GLN A 81 14.66 -9.56 17.70
C GLN A 81 13.51 -8.59 17.98
N HIS A 82 12.63 -8.38 16.99
CA HIS A 82 11.68 -7.26 17.00
C HIS A 82 10.21 -7.71 17.02
N ILE A 83 9.86 -8.84 16.41
CA ILE A 83 8.48 -9.34 16.34
C ILE A 83 8.00 -9.93 17.67
N ASP A 84 6.68 -10.07 17.84
CA ASP A 84 6.09 -10.77 18.98
C ASP A 84 6.63 -12.21 19.09
N PRO A 85 7.05 -12.67 20.28
CA PRO A 85 7.53 -14.03 20.50
C PRO A 85 6.59 -15.13 19.98
N LYS A 86 5.27 -14.90 19.97
CA LYS A 86 4.30 -15.85 19.40
C LYS A 86 4.45 -16.01 17.89
N PHE A 87 4.66 -14.91 17.16
CA PHE A 87 4.93 -14.97 15.71
C PHE A 87 6.28 -15.63 15.46
N ASN A 88 7.30 -15.31 16.26
CA ASN A 88 8.60 -15.95 16.13
C ASN A 88 8.52 -17.47 16.35
N GLN A 89 7.80 -17.93 17.39
CA GLN A 89 7.59 -19.34 17.66
C GLN A 89 6.89 -20.05 16.48
N LEU A 90 5.79 -19.46 15.99
CA LEU A 90 5.00 -20.00 14.89
C LEU A 90 5.81 -20.12 13.58
N LEU A 91 6.57 -19.08 13.24
CA LEU A 91 7.39 -19.06 12.02
C LEU A 91 8.59 -20.00 12.12
N SER A 92 9.18 -20.15 13.32
CA SER A 92 10.37 -20.98 13.55
C SER A 92 10.16 -22.47 13.28
N GLU A 93 8.91 -22.92 13.13
CA GLU A 93 8.59 -24.29 12.72
C GLU A 93 9.04 -24.60 11.29
N ASN A 94 8.99 -23.60 10.40
CA ASN A 94 9.29 -23.76 8.97
C ASN A 94 10.41 -22.84 8.47
N TYR A 95 10.75 -21.77 9.22
CA TYR A 95 11.71 -20.75 8.81
C TYR A 95 12.79 -20.53 9.86
N ASN A 96 14.02 -20.28 9.43
CA ASN A 96 15.03 -19.72 10.34
C ASN A 96 14.86 -18.20 10.43
N THR A 97 14.08 -17.73 11.41
CA THR A 97 13.79 -16.31 11.63
C THR A 97 15.02 -15.47 11.98
N HIS A 98 16.15 -16.09 12.35
CA HIS A 98 17.42 -15.39 12.57
C HIS A 98 18.11 -14.98 11.27
N ASN A 99 17.73 -15.58 10.13
CA ASN A 99 18.28 -15.27 8.81
C ASN A 99 17.36 -14.34 8.00
N ILE A 100 16.13 -14.08 8.48
CA ILE A 100 15.20 -13.14 7.84
C ILE A 100 15.41 -11.78 8.48
N THR A 101 15.72 -10.76 7.69
CA THR A 101 15.95 -9.39 8.16
C THR A 101 14.74 -8.49 7.91
N ILE A 102 14.72 -7.32 8.54
CA ILE A 102 13.72 -6.28 8.27
C ILE A 102 13.71 -5.88 6.79
N ARG A 103 14.89 -5.77 6.18
CA ARG A 103 15.06 -5.51 4.74
C ARG A 103 14.36 -6.55 3.90
N HIS A 104 14.50 -7.84 4.23
CA HIS A 104 13.86 -8.93 3.51
C HIS A 104 12.32 -8.84 3.54
N LEU A 105 11.74 -8.35 4.64
CA LEU A 105 10.29 -8.12 4.71
C LEU A 105 9.87 -6.96 3.81
N LEU A 106 10.60 -5.84 3.84
CA LEU A 106 10.27 -4.62 3.09
C LEU A 106 10.32 -4.81 1.57
N ASN A 107 11.29 -5.58 1.06
CA ASN A 107 11.47 -5.82 -0.37
C ASN A 107 10.91 -7.18 -0.85
N HIS A 108 10.12 -7.86 -0.01
CA HIS A 108 9.52 -9.16 -0.36
C HIS A 108 10.54 -10.26 -0.74
N SER A 109 11.72 -10.27 -0.13
CA SER A 109 12.75 -11.31 -0.34
C SER A 109 12.95 -12.22 0.87
N SER A 110 11.99 -12.28 1.80
CA SER A 110 12.09 -13.09 3.02
C SER A 110 11.88 -14.59 2.82
N GLY A 111 11.35 -15.00 1.67
CA GLY A 111 10.87 -16.36 1.44
C GLY A 111 9.56 -16.71 2.17
N LEU A 112 8.96 -15.75 2.89
CA LEU A 112 7.66 -15.94 3.53
C LEU A 112 6.56 -15.88 2.48
N PHE A 113 5.74 -16.93 2.34
CA PHE A 113 4.61 -16.89 1.42
C PHE A 113 3.43 -16.09 1.98
N ASP A 114 2.55 -15.75 1.05
CA ASP A 114 1.37 -14.96 1.33
C ASP A 114 0.24 -15.78 1.96
N HIS A 115 -0.34 -15.25 3.03
CA HIS A 115 -1.57 -15.78 3.60
C HIS A 115 -2.78 -15.37 2.75
N ALA A 116 -2.73 -14.21 2.06
CA ALA A 116 -3.84 -13.56 1.37
C ALA A 116 -4.12 -14.14 -0.03
N ASP A 117 -4.22 -15.47 -0.11
CA ASP A 117 -4.47 -16.19 -1.37
C ASP A 117 -5.97 -16.33 -1.70
N GLU A 118 -6.27 -17.04 -2.79
CA GLU A 118 -7.65 -17.30 -3.21
C GLU A 118 -8.48 -18.03 -2.16
N GLN A 119 -7.86 -18.93 -1.38
CA GLN A 119 -8.57 -19.66 -0.33
C GLN A 119 -8.94 -18.73 0.82
N TYR A 120 -8.02 -17.85 1.22
CA TYR A 120 -8.31 -16.81 2.20
C TYR A 120 -9.44 -15.89 1.73
N LEU A 121 -9.38 -15.40 0.49
CA LEU A 121 -10.43 -14.55 -0.07
C LEU A 121 -11.80 -15.25 -0.07
N LYS A 122 -11.85 -16.55 -0.40
CA LYS A 122 -13.09 -17.35 -0.31
C LYS A 122 -13.64 -17.40 1.12
N GLN A 123 -12.77 -17.53 2.14
CA GLN A 123 -13.20 -17.52 3.54
C GLN A 123 -13.71 -16.16 3.99
N VAL A 124 -13.04 -15.07 3.58
CA VAL A 124 -13.47 -13.70 3.84
C VAL A 124 -14.85 -13.45 3.24
N LEU A 125 -15.06 -13.82 1.97
CA LEU A 125 -16.35 -13.65 1.29
C LEU A 125 -17.46 -14.52 1.88
N ALA A 126 -17.13 -15.71 2.41
CA ALA A 126 -18.10 -16.56 3.09
C ALA A 126 -18.49 -16.03 4.49
N LYS A 127 -17.64 -15.20 5.11
CA LYS A 127 -17.86 -14.64 6.45
C LYS A 127 -17.45 -13.16 6.49
N PRO A 128 -18.17 -12.27 5.78
CA PRO A 128 -17.75 -10.88 5.60
C PRO A 128 -17.65 -10.08 6.90
N ASN A 129 -18.38 -10.47 7.95
CA ASN A 129 -18.35 -9.81 9.26
C ASN A 129 -17.32 -10.44 10.24
N TYR A 130 -16.58 -11.47 9.81
CA TYR A 130 -15.59 -12.11 10.69
C TYR A 130 -14.40 -11.19 10.94
N GLN A 131 -14.00 -11.10 12.20
CA GLN A 131 -12.84 -10.31 12.61
C GLN A 131 -11.60 -11.19 12.62
N TRP A 132 -10.77 -11.03 11.61
CA TRP A 132 -9.50 -11.75 11.47
C TRP A 132 -8.45 -11.12 12.39
N SER A 133 -7.95 -11.90 13.34
CA SER A 133 -6.80 -11.48 14.14
C SER A 133 -5.52 -11.57 13.31
N ARG A 134 -4.52 -10.76 13.69
CA ARG A 134 -3.17 -10.82 13.13
C ARG A 134 -2.60 -12.24 13.20
N LEU A 135 -2.78 -12.91 14.33
CA LEU A 135 -2.28 -14.26 14.55
C LEU A 135 -2.93 -15.28 13.62
N GLU A 136 -4.25 -15.23 13.44
CA GLU A 136 -4.94 -16.13 12.50
C GLU A 136 -4.41 -15.96 11.07
N GLN A 137 -4.15 -14.74 10.63
CA GLN A 137 -3.59 -14.50 9.28
C GLN A 137 -2.20 -15.10 9.12
N VAL A 138 -1.31 -14.95 10.11
CA VAL A 138 0.03 -15.56 10.07
C VAL A 138 -0.07 -17.09 10.16
N GLU A 139 -0.98 -17.64 10.97
CA GLU A 139 -1.22 -19.09 11.08
C GLU A 139 -1.77 -19.72 9.80
N LEU A 140 -2.66 -19.03 9.08
CA LEU A 140 -3.23 -19.53 7.83
C LEU A 140 -2.15 -19.85 6.80
N TYR A 141 -1.05 -19.11 6.83
CA TYR A 141 0.11 -19.38 6.04
C TYR A 141 0.87 -20.63 6.52
N THR A 142 1.19 -20.75 7.81
CA THR A 142 2.02 -21.86 8.33
C THR A 142 1.36 -23.23 8.21
N ARG A 143 0.04 -23.28 8.02
CA ARG A 143 -0.72 -24.52 7.78
C ARG A 143 -0.54 -25.08 6.37
N LYS A 144 0.09 -24.35 5.45
CA LYS A 144 0.28 -24.77 4.05
C LYS A 144 1.64 -25.45 3.89
N GLN A 145 1.70 -26.48 3.06
CA GLN A 145 2.95 -27.16 2.72
C GLN A 145 3.54 -26.53 1.46
N PHE A 146 4.64 -25.79 1.62
CA PHE A 146 5.38 -25.19 0.52
C PHE A 146 6.88 -25.48 0.68
N PRO A 147 7.66 -25.50 -0.43
CA PRO A 147 9.10 -25.49 -0.32
C PRO A 147 9.55 -24.21 0.39
N VAL A 148 10.42 -24.34 1.38
CA VAL A 148 11.05 -23.19 2.02
C VAL A 148 12.04 -22.58 1.04
N ILE A 149 11.90 -21.27 0.80
CA ILE A 149 12.78 -20.48 -0.05
C ILE A 149 13.67 -19.66 0.88
N ALA A 150 14.98 -19.61 0.61
CA ALA A 150 15.88 -18.93 1.52
C ALA A 150 15.74 -17.40 1.35
N PRO A 151 16.00 -16.63 2.42
CA PRO A 151 15.96 -15.17 2.33
C PRO A 151 16.99 -14.65 1.33
N SER A 152 16.66 -13.56 0.65
CA SER A 152 17.46 -12.91 -0.40
C SER A 152 17.69 -13.77 -1.67
N GLU A 153 16.97 -14.87 -1.88
CA GLU A 153 17.05 -15.62 -3.14
C GLU A 153 16.22 -14.96 -4.26
N THR A 154 14.93 -14.72 -4.01
CA THR A 154 13.99 -14.25 -5.03
C THR A 154 12.87 -13.39 -4.44
N PHE A 155 12.25 -12.56 -5.28
CA PHE A 155 11.10 -11.74 -4.94
C PHE A 155 9.82 -12.59 -4.87
N ILE A 156 9.15 -12.56 -3.73
CA ILE A 156 7.86 -13.21 -3.50
C ILE A 156 6.98 -12.25 -2.71
N TYR A 157 6.04 -11.63 -3.42
CA TYR A 157 5.06 -10.74 -2.80
C TYR A 157 4.31 -11.47 -1.67
N SER A 158 4.26 -10.84 -0.50
CA SER A 158 3.76 -11.47 0.72
C SER A 158 3.22 -10.43 1.70
N ASP A 159 1.90 -10.44 1.91
CA ASP A 159 1.27 -9.62 2.95
C ASP A 159 1.68 -10.10 4.36
N THR A 160 2.03 -11.38 4.52
CA THR A 160 2.55 -11.94 5.79
C THR A 160 3.76 -11.15 6.29
N GLY A 161 4.69 -10.76 5.40
CA GLY A 161 5.84 -9.95 5.77
C GLY A 161 5.45 -8.55 6.29
N TYR A 162 4.46 -7.92 5.67
CA TYR A 162 3.97 -6.60 6.08
C TYR A 162 3.13 -6.63 7.36
N ILE A 163 2.49 -7.75 7.65
CA ILE A 163 1.89 -8.01 8.97
C ILE A 163 2.94 -7.93 10.08
N LEU A 164 4.11 -8.54 9.87
CA LEU A 164 5.21 -8.51 10.83
C LEU A 164 5.82 -7.11 10.94
N LEU A 165 5.92 -6.35 9.83
CA LEU A 165 6.35 -4.95 9.89
C LEU A 165 5.39 -4.09 10.70
N GLY A 166 4.07 -4.30 10.54
CA GLY A 166 3.06 -3.64 11.38
C GLY A 166 3.23 -3.96 12.86
N ASP A 167 3.52 -5.22 13.20
CA ASP A 167 3.83 -5.65 14.56
C ASP A 167 5.07 -4.97 15.14
N ILE A 168 6.15 -4.88 14.36
CA ILE A 168 7.39 -4.22 14.76
C ILE A 168 7.15 -2.73 15.06
N ILE A 169 6.37 -2.04 14.22
CA ILE A 169 6.02 -0.62 14.45
C ILE A 169 5.30 -0.47 15.79
N GLU A 170 4.27 -1.26 16.05
CA GLU A 170 3.50 -1.16 17.30
C GLU A 170 4.36 -1.45 18.52
N ARG A 171 5.23 -2.48 18.45
CA ARG A 171 6.10 -2.87 19.56
C ARG A 171 7.16 -1.82 19.88
N LEU A 172 7.75 -1.19 18.86
CA LEU A 172 8.79 -0.17 19.06
C LEU A 172 8.22 1.20 19.45
N THR A 173 6.98 1.49 19.08
CA THR A 173 6.33 2.78 19.39
C THR A 173 5.43 2.73 20.62
N GLY A 174 4.92 1.56 20.99
CA GLY A 174 3.90 1.40 22.03
C GLY A 174 2.52 1.96 21.64
N GLN A 175 2.30 2.26 20.36
CA GLN A 175 1.06 2.82 19.82
C GLN A 175 0.37 1.81 18.91
N SER A 176 -0.93 2.01 18.63
CA SER A 176 -1.59 1.27 17.53
C SER A 176 -0.94 1.64 16.20
N LEU A 177 -0.97 0.71 15.25
CA LEU A 177 -0.33 0.88 13.94
C LEU A 177 -0.72 2.19 13.26
N GLY A 178 -2.02 2.53 13.26
CA GLY A 178 -2.52 3.78 12.67
C GLY A 178 -1.92 5.03 13.29
N LEU A 179 -1.95 5.12 14.63
CA LEU A 179 -1.38 6.26 15.35
C LEU A 179 0.14 6.36 15.19
N ALA A 180 0.84 5.22 15.20
CA ALA A 180 2.27 5.16 15.00
C ALA A 180 2.65 5.68 13.60
N VAL A 181 2.00 5.18 12.55
CA VAL A 181 2.27 5.59 11.17
C VAL A 181 1.93 7.07 10.95
N ARG A 182 0.77 7.54 11.45
CA ARG A 182 0.43 8.98 11.41
C ARG A 182 1.53 9.84 12.03
N THR A 183 2.01 9.44 13.21
CA THR A 183 2.98 10.22 13.99
C THR A 183 4.35 10.21 13.32
N LEU A 184 4.85 9.03 12.93
CA LEU A 184 6.16 8.87 12.29
C LEU A 184 6.26 9.61 10.95
N LEU A 185 5.16 9.65 10.19
CA LEU A 185 5.09 10.28 8.87
C LEU A 185 4.50 11.69 8.88
N ASN A 186 4.09 12.18 10.06
CA ASN A 186 3.54 13.53 10.28
C ASN A 186 2.43 13.92 9.29
N PHE A 187 1.34 13.14 9.24
CA PHE A 187 0.26 13.31 8.25
C PHE A 187 -0.26 14.75 8.15
N ASN A 188 -0.41 15.45 9.27
CA ASN A 188 -0.94 16.82 9.29
C ASN A 188 -0.02 17.80 8.53
N LYS A 189 1.31 17.61 8.60
CA LYS A 189 2.28 18.47 7.90
C LYS A 189 2.28 18.26 6.39
N ILE A 190 1.86 17.07 5.94
CA ILE A 190 1.88 16.68 4.52
C ILE A 190 0.48 16.69 3.89
N GLY A 191 -0.54 17.16 4.60
CA GLY A 191 -1.91 17.32 4.10
C GLY A 191 -2.69 16.00 4.00
N LEU A 192 -2.44 15.07 4.93
CA LEU A 192 -3.09 13.77 5.04
C LEU A 192 -4.07 13.72 6.23
N ASP A 193 -4.74 14.84 6.51
CA ASP A 193 -5.53 15.03 7.73
C ASP A 193 -6.66 14.01 7.88
N SER A 194 -7.31 13.62 6.77
CA SER A 194 -8.44 12.67 6.77
C SER A 194 -8.04 11.22 6.56
N ALA A 195 -6.76 10.92 6.34
CA ALA A 195 -6.30 9.54 6.23
C ALA A 195 -6.35 8.88 7.62
N TYR A 196 -6.83 7.65 7.74
CA TYR A 196 -6.84 6.92 9.02
C TYR A 196 -6.77 5.42 8.81
N TRP A 197 -6.20 4.70 9.77
CA TRP A 197 -6.16 3.24 9.72
C TRP A 197 -7.46 2.66 10.28
N GLU A 198 -8.27 2.00 9.46
CA GLU A 198 -9.61 1.54 9.85
C GLU A 198 -9.53 0.61 11.07
N CYS A 199 -10.40 0.79 12.07
CA CYS A 199 -10.40 0.06 13.35
C CYS A 199 -9.19 0.27 14.28
N LEU A 200 -8.04 0.74 13.78
CA LEU A 200 -6.82 0.97 14.59
C LEU A 200 -6.58 2.44 14.90
N GLU A 201 -7.44 3.31 14.38
CA GLU A 201 -7.39 4.75 14.54
C GLU A 201 -8.80 5.34 14.43
N GLN A 202 -9.09 6.36 15.23
CA GLN A 202 -10.34 7.10 15.11
C GLN A 202 -10.28 8.02 13.90
N PRO A 203 -11.28 7.99 12.99
CA PRO A 203 -11.36 8.93 11.89
C PRO A 203 -11.38 10.38 12.41
N THR A 204 -10.64 11.26 11.74
CA THR A 204 -10.69 12.70 12.01
C THR A 204 -11.87 13.39 11.34
N THR A 205 -12.53 12.72 10.40
CA THR A 205 -13.72 13.20 9.68
C THR A 205 -14.77 12.10 9.62
N GLU A 206 -16.05 12.50 9.53
CA GLU A 206 -17.17 11.57 9.31
C GLU A 206 -17.48 11.38 7.82
N ALA A 207 -16.52 11.65 6.93
CA ALA A 207 -16.74 11.57 5.50
C ALA A 207 -17.07 10.12 5.09
N PRO A 208 -18.23 9.87 4.45
CA PRO A 208 -18.58 8.54 3.99
C PRO A 208 -17.59 8.08 2.93
N ARG A 209 -17.09 6.85 3.09
CA ARG A 209 -16.18 6.26 2.12
C ARG A 209 -16.90 5.77 0.86
N ALA A 210 -16.14 5.62 -0.22
CA ALA A 210 -16.58 5.03 -1.47
C ALA A 210 -17.13 3.61 -1.25
N ARG A 211 -18.16 3.24 -2.02
CA ARG A 211 -18.51 1.83 -2.22
C ARG A 211 -17.42 1.15 -3.04
N GLN A 212 -17.13 -0.11 -2.74
CA GLN A 212 -16.09 -0.88 -3.42
C GLN A 212 -16.62 -2.29 -3.72
N TYR A 213 -16.32 -2.78 -4.91
CA TYR A 213 -16.93 -3.95 -5.52
C TYR A 213 -15.86 -4.96 -5.98
N LEU A 214 -16.21 -6.24 -5.85
CA LEU A 214 -15.47 -7.38 -6.37
C LEU A 214 -16.34 -8.03 -7.45
N LYS A 215 -16.21 -7.56 -8.69
CA LYS A 215 -17.22 -7.82 -9.73
C LYS A 215 -18.57 -7.25 -9.29
N GLU A 216 -19.65 -8.00 -9.44
CA GLU A 216 -21.00 -7.63 -9.01
C GLU A 216 -21.22 -7.68 -7.49
N ILE A 217 -20.23 -8.10 -6.69
CA ILE A 217 -20.37 -8.25 -5.24
C ILE A 217 -19.88 -6.97 -4.55
N GLU A 218 -20.77 -6.28 -3.84
CA GLU A 218 -20.38 -5.15 -3.00
C GLU A 218 -19.53 -5.62 -1.81
N GLY A 219 -18.24 -5.30 -1.83
CA GLY A 219 -17.27 -5.64 -0.78
C GLY A 219 -17.18 -4.59 0.33
N THR A 220 -17.90 -3.47 0.22
CA THR A 220 -17.87 -2.38 1.19
C THR A 220 -18.12 -2.86 2.62
N HIS A 221 -19.04 -3.80 2.83
CA HIS A 221 -19.41 -4.27 4.17
C HIS A 221 -18.42 -5.27 4.80
N ILE A 222 -17.42 -5.75 4.05
CA ILE A 222 -16.42 -6.70 4.58
C ILE A 222 -15.65 -6.03 5.72
N HIS A 223 -15.46 -6.74 6.82
CA HIS A 223 -14.76 -6.24 7.99
C HIS A 223 -13.30 -5.90 7.66
N ALA A 224 -12.83 -4.73 8.12
CA ALA A 224 -11.53 -4.16 7.77
C ALA A 224 -10.35 -5.06 8.12
N SER A 225 -10.52 -5.94 9.11
CA SER A 225 -9.51 -6.90 9.54
C SER A 225 -8.93 -7.75 8.42
N MET A 226 -9.61 -7.90 7.26
CA MET A 226 -9.16 -8.78 6.18
C MET A 226 -7.76 -8.45 5.61
N ASP A 227 -7.32 -7.19 5.69
CA ASP A 227 -6.01 -6.74 5.20
C ASP A 227 -5.35 -5.72 6.15
N LEU A 228 -5.77 -5.71 7.42
CA LEU A 228 -5.58 -4.59 8.33
C LEU A 228 -4.12 -4.32 8.78
N TYR A 229 -3.29 -5.34 8.91
CA TYR A 229 -2.03 -5.20 9.66
C TYR A 229 -0.87 -4.90 8.70
N GLY A 230 -0.61 -3.62 8.44
CA GLY A 230 0.57 -3.13 7.69
C GLY A 230 0.51 -3.30 6.16
N GLY A 231 -0.06 -4.41 5.69
CA GLY A 231 -0.22 -4.71 4.26
C GLY A 231 -1.38 -3.99 3.57
N GLY A 232 -2.34 -3.46 4.35
CA GLY A 232 -3.57 -2.80 3.93
C GLY A 232 -4.20 -2.00 5.09
N GLY A 233 -5.52 -1.82 5.08
CA GLY A 233 -6.25 -1.19 6.20
C GLY A 233 -6.23 0.35 6.26
N LEU A 234 -5.39 1.04 5.50
CA LEU A 234 -5.43 2.50 5.42
C LEU A 234 -6.64 2.98 4.59
N ILE A 235 -7.38 3.93 5.17
CA ILE A 235 -8.41 4.71 4.49
C ILE A 235 -7.83 6.07 4.14
N THR A 236 -7.92 6.47 2.88
CA THR A 236 -7.53 7.81 2.42
C THR A 236 -8.17 8.09 1.05
N SER A 237 -7.92 9.25 0.45
CA SER A 237 -8.45 9.67 -0.85
C SER A 237 -7.38 9.62 -1.95
N SER A 238 -7.82 9.68 -3.21
CA SER A 238 -6.92 9.80 -4.38
C SER A 238 -6.01 11.02 -4.28
N ARG A 239 -6.54 12.18 -3.86
CA ARG A 239 -5.71 13.38 -3.63
C ARG A 239 -4.63 13.09 -2.59
N GLN A 240 -4.98 12.54 -1.44
CA GLN A 240 -4.03 12.33 -0.34
C GLN A 240 -2.98 11.25 -0.66
N MET A 241 -3.30 10.22 -1.45
CA MET A 241 -2.31 9.27 -1.97
C MET A 241 -1.26 9.96 -2.84
N ALA A 242 -1.68 10.85 -3.74
CA ALA A 242 -0.79 11.63 -4.59
C ALA A 242 0.09 12.58 -3.75
N LEU A 243 -0.50 13.28 -2.77
CA LEU A 243 0.24 14.16 -1.84
C LEU A 243 1.27 13.39 -1.01
N PHE A 244 0.98 12.16 -0.60
CA PHE A 244 1.95 11.32 0.12
C PHE A 244 3.16 10.99 -0.75
N LEU A 245 2.95 10.56 -1.99
CA LEU A 245 4.06 10.31 -2.92
C LEU A 245 4.87 11.58 -3.18
N GLU A 246 4.21 12.72 -3.37
CA GLU A 246 4.91 14.01 -3.49
C GLU A 246 5.73 14.35 -2.25
N ALA A 247 5.19 14.12 -1.05
CA ALA A 247 5.89 14.36 0.20
C ALA A 247 7.11 13.43 0.34
N LEU A 248 6.95 12.16 -0.01
CA LEU A 248 8.01 11.16 0.03
C LEU A 248 9.17 11.54 -0.88
N PHE A 249 8.89 11.77 -2.17
CA PHE A 249 9.93 12.04 -3.16
C PHE A 249 10.53 13.45 -3.09
N ASN A 250 9.85 14.40 -2.45
CA ASN A 250 10.40 15.74 -2.22
C ASN A 250 11.05 15.91 -0.83
N GLY A 251 11.35 14.82 -0.12
CA GLY A 251 12.10 14.88 1.14
C GLY A 251 11.33 15.52 2.30
N LYS A 252 10.00 15.33 2.34
CA LYS A 252 9.14 15.81 3.45
C LYS A 252 8.78 14.72 4.45
N ILE A 253 9.13 13.47 4.17
CA ILE A 253 8.88 12.32 5.03
C ILE A 253 10.11 12.01 5.91
N PHE A 254 11.26 11.81 5.28
CA PHE A 254 12.51 11.50 5.95
C PHE A 254 13.25 12.78 6.35
N GLU A 255 14.01 12.71 7.44
CA GLU A 255 14.84 13.85 7.89
C GLU A 255 16.23 13.81 7.23
N GLN A 256 16.70 12.62 6.84
CA GLN A 256 17.93 12.39 6.10
C GLN A 256 17.58 12.00 4.66
N SER A 257 18.14 12.73 3.69
CA SER A 257 17.90 12.47 2.25
C SER A 257 18.30 11.06 1.81
N GLU A 258 19.35 10.52 2.43
CA GLU A 258 19.90 9.20 2.19
C GLU A 258 18.87 8.09 2.46
N THR A 259 17.88 8.34 3.32
CA THR A 259 16.85 7.35 3.64
C THR A 259 15.93 7.08 2.46
N LEU A 260 15.65 8.09 1.63
CA LEU A 260 14.92 7.88 0.38
C LEU A 260 15.79 7.07 -0.60
N GLU A 261 17.10 7.34 -0.68
CA GLU A 261 18.02 6.57 -1.52
C GLU A 261 18.04 5.09 -1.10
N VAL A 262 18.07 4.83 0.20
CA VAL A 262 17.93 3.47 0.76
C VAL A 262 16.58 2.87 0.41
N MET A 263 15.48 3.61 0.54
CA MET A 263 14.13 3.14 0.17
C MET A 263 14.05 2.70 -1.29
N LEU A 264 14.76 3.40 -2.18
CA LEU A 264 14.75 3.17 -3.63
C LEU A 264 15.86 2.24 -4.13
N SER A 265 16.74 1.78 -3.23
CA SER A 265 17.84 0.87 -3.56
C SER A 265 17.33 -0.54 -3.90
N ALA A 266 17.81 -1.09 -5.02
CA ALA A 266 17.48 -2.46 -5.41
C ALA A 266 18.23 -3.44 -4.49
N GLY A 267 17.56 -4.54 -4.13
CA GLY A 267 18.22 -5.67 -3.46
C GLY A 267 19.08 -6.49 -4.42
N GLU A 268 19.78 -7.50 -3.88
CA GLU A 268 20.63 -8.42 -4.65
C GLU A 268 19.90 -9.70 -5.10
N HIS A 269 18.61 -9.83 -4.78
CA HIS A 269 17.78 -11.00 -5.09
C HIS A 269 17.18 -10.94 -6.51
N GLU A 270 16.79 -12.08 -7.04
CA GLU A 270 16.05 -12.15 -8.31
C GLU A 270 14.72 -11.37 -8.23
N GLY A 271 14.42 -10.51 -9.20
CA GLY A 271 13.20 -9.68 -9.20
C GLY A 271 13.35 -8.31 -8.54
N ALA A 272 14.50 -8.01 -7.92
CA ALA A 272 14.76 -6.75 -7.24
C ALA A 272 14.67 -5.50 -8.14
N GLN A 273 14.69 -5.67 -9.47
CA GLN A 273 14.49 -4.57 -10.42
C GLN A 273 13.05 -4.01 -10.42
N GLU A 274 12.06 -4.78 -9.98
CA GLU A 274 10.62 -4.43 -10.02
C GLU A 274 10.07 -3.88 -8.71
N TYR A 275 10.76 -4.11 -7.58
CA TYR A 275 10.30 -3.69 -6.25
C TYR A 275 11.47 -3.25 -5.37
N ARG A 276 11.27 -2.19 -4.58
CA ARG A 276 12.25 -1.66 -3.61
C ARG A 276 11.71 -1.81 -2.18
N LEU A 277 12.09 -0.97 -1.24
CA LEU A 277 11.54 -1.05 0.13
C LEU A 277 10.12 -0.45 0.16
N GLY A 278 9.12 -1.28 -0.18
CA GLY A 278 7.69 -0.90 -0.15
C GLY A 278 7.17 -0.10 -1.34
N ILE A 279 7.87 -0.13 -2.47
CA ILE A 279 7.48 0.60 -3.67
C ILE A 279 7.83 -0.19 -4.94
N MET A 280 6.89 -0.23 -5.89
CA MET A 280 7.08 -0.85 -7.19
C MET A 280 7.86 0.09 -8.11
N VAL A 281 8.57 -0.49 -9.08
CA VAL A 281 9.29 0.23 -10.13
C VAL A 281 8.79 -0.24 -11.48
N ASN A 282 8.21 0.68 -12.25
CA ASN A 282 7.73 0.43 -13.60
C ASN A 282 8.59 1.21 -14.60
N ILE A 283 8.97 0.58 -15.69
CA ILE A 283 9.60 1.26 -16.82
C ILE A 283 8.58 1.37 -17.95
N VAL A 284 8.06 2.57 -18.18
CA VAL A 284 7.05 2.84 -19.20
C VAL A 284 7.63 3.83 -20.19
N ASN A 285 7.67 3.48 -21.48
CA ASN A 285 8.24 4.33 -22.54
C ASN A 285 9.66 4.86 -22.22
N GLY A 286 10.48 4.07 -21.52
CA GLY A 286 11.83 4.44 -21.10
C GLY A 286 11.90 5.34 -19.87
N MET A 287 10.77 5.69 -19.25
CA MET A 287 10.70 6.47 -18.02
C MET A 287 10.51 5.55 -16.81
N THR A 288 11.27 5.81 -15.75
CA THR A 288 11.06 5.16 -14.45
C THR A 288 9.92 5.82 -13.72
N LEU A 289 8.90 5.03 -13.40
CA LEU A 289 7.77 5.40 -12.56
C LEU A 289 7.84 4.57 -11.27
N TYR A 290 7.55 5.22 -10.15
CA TYR A 290 7.41 4.54 -8.87
C TYR A 290 5.93 4.42 -8.53
N SER A 291 5.48 3.24 -8.12
CA SER A 291 4.05 3.01 -7.93
C SER A 291 3.74 2.06 -6.78
N HIS A 292 2.46 1.95 -6.45
CA HIS A 292 1.90 0.76 -5.84
C HIS A 292 0.45 0.60 -6.31
N LEU A 293 -0.04 -0.64 -6.28
CA LEU A 293 -1.41 -0.99 -6.63
C LEU A 293 -2.13 -1.57 -5.40
N GLY A 294 -3.46 -1.42 -5.34
CA GLY A 294 -4.27 -1.92 -4.24
C GLY A 294 -5.39 -2.84 -4.73
N PHE A 295 -5.68 -3.89 -3.95
CA PHE A 295 -6.72 -4.88 -4.24
C PHE A 295 -8.08 -4.24 -4.57
N TRP A 296 -8.45 -3.15 -3.89
CA TRP A 296 -9.72 -2.45 -4.07
C TRP A 296 -9.75 -1.44 -5.22
N GLY A 297 -9.02 -1.71 -6.31
CA GLY A 297 -9.03 -0.86 -7.50
C GLY A 297 -8.19 0.42 -7.41
N SER A 298 -7.50 0.66 -6.30
CA SER A 298 -6.66 1.83 -6.08
C SER A 298 -5.28 1.71 -6.73
N VAL A 299 -4.75 2.84 -7.20
CA VAL A 299 -3.44 2.96 -7.83
C VAL A 299 -2.80 4.29 -7.45
N ALA A 300 -1.49 4.30 -7.27
CA ALA A 300 -0.73 5.53 -7.06
C ALA A 300 0.62 5.44 -7.78
N TYR A 301 1.00 6.51 -8.46
CA TYR A 301 2.19 6.63 -9.28
C TYR A 301 2.88 7.97 -9.03
N TYR A 302 4.21 7.95 -9.15
CA TYR A 302 5.05 9.13 -9.16
C TYR A 302 6.11 9.03 -10.26
N SER A 303 6.26 10.11 -11.02
CA SER A 303 7.33 10.29 -12.02
C SER A 303 8.35 11.31 -11.49
N PRO A 304 9.55 10.88 -11.07
CA PRO A 304 10.59 11.79 -10.59
C PRO A 304 11.06 12.78 -11.65
N SER A 305 11.18 12.33 -12.91
CA SER A 305 11.69 13.15 -14.02
C SER A 305 10.78 14.33 -14.34
N THR A 306 9.47 14.19 -14.14
CA THR A 306 8.47 15.24 -14.39
C THR A 306 7.94 15.87 -13.10
N LYS A 307 8.34 15.35 -11.93
CA LYS A 307 7.76 15.63 -10.60
C LYS A 307 6.23 15.62 -10.64
N THR A 308 5.69 14.51 -11.13
CA THR A 308 4.25 14.34 -11.30
C THR A 308 3.76 13.19 -10.47
N SER A 309 2.72 13.43 -9.68
CA SER A 309 1.98 12.40 -8.96
C SER A 309 0.65 12.13 -9.67
N ALA A 310 0.21 10.88 -9.63
CA ALA A 310 -1.10 10.48 -10.10
C ALA A 310 -1.63 9.38 -9.20
N ALA A 311 -2.82 9.54 -8.66
CA ALA A 311 -3.45 8.50 -7.87
C ALA A 311 -4.96 8.47 -8.12
N GLY A 312 -5.52 7.29 -8.05
CA GLY A 312 -6.91 7.07 -8.41
C GLY A 312 -7.44 5.75 -7.90
N PHE A 313 -8.73 5.53 -8.12
CA PHE A 313 -9.33 4.23 -7.96
C PHE A 313 -10.49 4.03 -8.93
N VAL A 314 -10.77 2.76 -9.17
CA VAL A 314 -12.05 2.31 -9.70
C VAL A 314 -12.81 1.57 -8.60
N ASP A 315 -14.13 1.77 -8.50
CA ASP A 315 -14.91 1.05 -7.49
C ASP A 315 -15.12 -0.43 -7.84
N ASP A 316 -14.93 -0.84 -9.10
CA ASP A 316 -14.78 -2.23 -9.52
C ASP A 316 -13.32 -2.55 -9.87
N LYS A 317 -12.73 -3.48 -9.10
CA LYS A 317 -11.35 -3.93 -9.28
C LYS A 317 -11.01 -4.35 -10.72
N GLN A 318 -11.93 -4.94 -11.49
CA GLN A 318 -11.62 -5.44 -12.83
C GLN A 318 -11.26 -4.32 -13.81
N SER A 319 -11.76 -3.11 -13.57
CA SER A 319 -11.53 -1.94 -14.41
C SER A 319 -10.19 -1.23 -14.12
N ARG A 320 -9.40 -1.71 -13.15
CA ARG A 320 -8.17 -1.03 -12.69
C ARG A 320 -7.11 -0.92 -13.79
N GLU A 321 -7.03 -1.90 -14.68
CA GLU A 321 -6.06 -1.90 -15.78
C GLU A 321 -6.23 -0.68 -16.71
N ALA A 322 -7.48 -0.32 -17.02
CA ALA A 322 -7.76 0.86 -17.83
C ALA A 322 -7.32 2.17 -17.15
N LEU A 323 -7.44 2.24 -15.81
CA LEU A 323 -6.95 3.38 -15.03
C LEU A 323 -5.41 3.45 -15.04
N ILE A 324 -4.73 2.30 -14.91
CA ILE A 324 -3.26 2.21 -15.00
C ILE A 324 -2.78 2.73 -16.36
N GLU A 325 -3.34 2.21 -17.45
CA GLU A 325 -2.94 2.60 -18.81
C GLU A 325 -3.12 4.11 -19.06
N VAL A 326 -4.19 4.71 -18.53
CA VAL A 326 -4.42 6.16 -18.62
C VAL A 326 -3.39 6.94 -17.81
N ILE A 327 -3.12 6.54 -16.56
CA ILE A 327 -2.12 7.20 -15.70
C ILE A 327 -0.72 7.12 -16.34
N GLU A 328 -0.30 5.94 -16.76
CA GLU A 328 1.01 5.71 -17.37
C GLU A 328 1.19 6.53 -18.64
N ALA A 329 0.15 6.63 -19.46
CA ALA A 329 0.16 7.47 -20.65
C ALA A 329 0.22 8.97 -20.32
N MET A 330 -0.53 9.44 -19.31
CA MET A 330 -0.47 10.82 -18.84
C MET A 330 0.88 11.19 -18.23
N LEU A 331 1.58 10.24 -17.60
CA LEU A 331 2.90 10.45 -17.01
C LEU A 331 4.02 10.45 -18.05
N THR A 332 3.84 9.73 -19.17
CA THR A 332 4.89 9.56 -20.20
C THR A 332 4.72 10.45 -21.43
N HIS A 333 3.54 11.04 -21.64
CA HIS A 333 3.25 11.96 -22.76
C HIS A 333 2.88 13.39 -22.33
N GLY A 334 2.85 13.65 -21.01
CA GLY A 334 2.21 14.81 -20.38
C GLY A 334 2.98 16.13 -20.34
#